data_AF-A0A7W1HKN5-F1
#
_entry.id   AF-A0A7W1HKN5-F1
#
_cell.length_a   1.000
_cell.length_b   1.000
_cell.length_c   1.000
_cell.angle_alpha   90.00
_cell.angle_beta   90.00
_cell.angle_gamma   90.00
#
_symmetry.space_group_name_H-M   'P 1'
#
loop_
_entity.id
_entity.type
_entity.pdbx_description
1 polymer ?
#
loop_
_entity_poly.entity_id
_entity_poly.type
_entity_poly.pdbx_seq_one_letter_code
_entity_poly.pdbx_strand_id
1 'polypeptide(L)'
;MYSLLLMLFVLLAHGSTLLFARRWRLLGWLIGGGLLALMLYAPMAPGLIRYFSEQSSETGHPLFSPAFFREIKPIALLLLAAAIVAPALLWRLARRNPVAAALLVLPLAFNVAVPAARGQGMHPRSLIYGLPVLYFFLMEGMDWARLRSRWIPWVGVGAVSVVSLVMLARYYPLPKQGFQQALGYIAAHRGPMDHRIGLSLGGKAARFYDPTFPYIEDSNQLELWLATADRPTWVLYTFENDLRHAWPKMHEWLMTATAHRATFPSVIGGGAVHVRLWLPSNKTTGAPSHEAESPASPSGDSLFLR
;
A
#
# COMPACT_ATOMS: atom_id res chain seq x y z
N MET A 1 16.48 0.15 0.77
CA MET A 1 17.73 -0.41 0.18
C MET A 1 17.51 -0.98 -1.21
N TYR A 2 16.48 -1.81 -1.43
CA TYR A 2 16.19 -2.44 -2.74
C TYR A 2 15.98 -1.46 -3.91
N SER A 3 15.24 -0.37 -3.70
CA SER A 3 14.96 0.63 -4.75
C SER A 3 16.22 1.36 -5.23
N LEU A 4 17.18 1.62 -4.33
CA LEU A 4 18.46 2.25 -4.65
C LEU A 4 19.37 1.30 -5.44
N LEU A 5 19.40 0.02 -5.03
CA LEU A 5 20.13 -1.03 -5.74
C LEU A 5 19.61 -1.17 -7.17
N LEU A 6 18.30 -1.09 -7.34
CA LEU A 6 17.66 -1.21 -8.65
C LEU A 6 17.92 0.00 -9.55
N MET A 7 17.84 1.22 -9.03
CA MET A 7 18.26 2.42 -9.75
C MET A 7 19.72 2.33 -10.18
N LEU A 8 20.60 1.87 -9.28
CA LEU A 8 22.02 1.70 -9.59
C LEU A 8 22.22 0.72 -10.75
N PHE A 9 21.55 -0.43 -10.74
CA PHE A 9 21.66 -1.38 -11.84
C PHE A 9 21.09 -0.85 -13.15
N VAL A 10 19.97 -0.13 -13.13
CA VAL A 10 19.41 0.51 -14.33
C VAL A 10 20.39 1.53 -14.91
N LEU A 11 21.04 2.34 -14.06
CA LEU A 11 22.07 3.28 -14.48
C LEU A 11 23.30 2.55 -15.05
N LEU A 12 23.78 1.50 -14.39
CA LEU A 12 24.90 0.70 -14.88
C LEU A 12 24.58 0.02 -16.22
N ALA A 13 23.36 -0.51 -16.38
CA ALA A 13 22.89 -1.11 -17.63
C ALA A 13 22.93 -0.07 -18.77
N HIS A 14 22.35 1.11 -18.56
CA HIS A 14 22.41 2.18 -19.54
C HIS A 14 23.86 2.61 -19.82
N GLY A 15 24.69 2.81 -18.79
CA GLY A 15 26.09 3.18 -18.95
C GLY A 15 26.86 2.19 -19.81
N SER A 16 26.68 0.89 -19.56
CA SER A 16 27.32 -0.19 -20.32
C SER A 16 26.88 -0.22 -21.79
N THR A 17 25.59 -0.03 -22.07
CA THR A 17 25.07 0.03 -23.46
C THR A 17 25.60 1.26 -24.21
N LEU A 18 25.69 2.41 -23.55
CA LEU A 18 26.18 3.65 -24.13
C LEU A 18 27.69 3.61 -24.37
N LEU A 19 28.45 3.01 -23.45
CA LEU A 19 29.88 2.71 -23.61
C LEU A 19 30.11 1.83 -24.84
N PHE A 20 29.36 0.73 -24.95
CA PHE A 20 29.49 -0.21 -26.07
C PHE A 20 29.13 0.44 -27.42
N ALA A 21 28.10 1.29 -27.45
CA ALA A 21 27.70 2.05 -28.62
C ALA A 21 28.62 3.25 -28.93
N ARG A 22 29.70 3.47 -28.16
CA ARG A 22 30.62 4.63 -28.24
C ARG A 22 29.90 5.98 -28.21
N ARG A 23 28.76 6.07 -27.53
CA ARG A 23 27.96 7.32 -27.43
C ARG A 23 28.38 8.13 -26.20
N TRP A 24 29.64 8.58 -26.19
CA TRP A 24 30.27 9.26 -25.05
C TRP A 24 29.49 10.45 -24.50
N ARG A 25 28.83 11.23 -25.36
CA ARG A 25 27.97 12.35 -24.94
C ARG A 25 26.79 11.87 -24.08
N LEU A 26 26.10 10.82 -24.50
CA LEU A 26 24.98 10.25 -23.75
C LEU A 26 25.45 9.59 -22.45
N LEU A 27 26.63 8.97 -22.47
CA LEU A 27 27.25 8.43 -21.26
C LEU A 27 27.55 9.53 -20.23
N GLY A 28 28.09 10.67 -20.68
CA GLY A 28 28.32 11.84 -19.84
C GLY A 28 27.01 12.37 -19.22
N TRP A 29 25.94 12.48 -20.02
CA TRP A 29 24.60 12.83 -19.52
C TRP A 29 24.06 11.83 -18.51
N LEU A 30 24.29 10.54 -18.72
CA LEU A 30 23.84 9.51 -17.80
C LEU A 30 24.58 9.56 -16.46
N ILE A 31 25.91 9.70 -16.50
CA ILE A 31 26.73 9.81 -15.29
C ILE A 31 26.36 11.10 -14.55
N GLY A 32 26.29 12.23 -15.26
CA GLY A 32 25.90 13.52 -14.67
C GLY A 32 24.48 13.48 -14.08
N GLY A 33 23.52 12.91 -14.81
CA GLY A 33 22.14 12.73 -14.34
C GLY A 33 22.03 11.76 -13.16
N GLY A 34 22.81 10.67 -13.16
CA GLY A 34 22.89 9.72 -12.05
C GLY A 34 23.47 10.34 -10.79
N LEU A 35 24.56 11.11 -10.91
CA LEU A 35 25.15 11.87 -9.80
C LEU A 35 24.20 12.94 -9.27
N LEU A 36 23.56 13.70 -10.17
CA LEU A 36 22.56 14.69 -9.78
C LEU A 36 21.38 14.04 -9.04
N ALA A 37 20.87 12.91 -9.54
CA ALA A 37 19.83 12.15 -8.86
C ALA A 37 20.30 11.69 -7.48
N LEU A 38 21.51 11.12 -7.36
CA LEU A 38 22.07 10.73 -6.06
C LEU A 38 22.19 11.93 -5.10
N MET A 39 22.63 13.10 -5.57
CA MET A 39 22.69 14.31 -4.75
C MET A 39 21.30 14.78 -4.30
N LEU A 40 20.28 14.69 -5.16
CA LEU A 40 18.90 15.03 -4.82
C LEU A 40 18.27 14.03 -3.84
N TYR A 41 18.63 12.75 -3.93
CA TYR A 41 18.13 11.69 -3.03
C TYR A 41 18.94 11.55 -1.73
N ALA A 42 20.17 12.06 -1.66
CA ALA A 42 21.03 11.94 -0.48
C ALA A 42 20.38 12.50 0.81
N PRO A 43 19.71 13.67 0.81
CA PRO A 43 19.00 14.17 1.99
C PRO A 43 17.85 13.27 2.44
N MET A 44 17.25 12.51 1.52
CA MET A 44 16.16 11.56 1.81
C MET A 44 16.68 10.19 2.25
N ALA A 45 17.98 9.91 2.10
CA ALA A 45 18.55 8.60 2.37
C ALA A 45 18.33 8.12 3.82
N PRO A 46 18.50 8.95 4.88
CA PRO A 46 18.20 8.52 6.25
C PRO A 46 16.72 8.13 6.43
N GLY A 47 15.80 8.91 5.85
CA GLY A 47 14.36 8.62 5.90
C GLY A 47 14.01 7.33 5.15
N LEU A 48 14.63 7.09 4.00
CA LEU A 48 14.47 5.83 3.25
C LEU A 48 15.07 4.65 4.02
N ILE A 49 16.26 4.79 4.61
CA ILE A 49 16.88 3.73 5.42
C ILE A 49 15.95 3.40 6.58
N ARG A 50 15.48 4.40 7.32
CA ARG A 50 14.53 4.23 8.42
C ARG A 50 13.25 3.53 7.96
N TYR A 51 12.66 4.00 6.86
CA TYR A 51 11.45 3.39 6.26
C TYR A 51 11.66 1.93 5.85
N PHE A 52 12.85 1.56 5.37
CA PHE A 52 13.16 0.18 4.96
C PHE A 52 13.71 -0.69 6.10
N SER A 53 14.21 -0.10 7.18
CA SER A 53 14.71 -0.82 8.37
C SER A 53 13.61 -1.05 9.39
N GLU A 54 12.67 -0.11 9.52
CA GLU A 54 11.41 -0.34 10.20
C GLU A 54 10.61 -1.30 9.30
N GLN A 55 10.37 -2.50 9.81
CA GLN A 55 9.66 -3.56 9.10
C GLN A 55 8.28 -3.02 8.73
N SER A 56 8.12 -2.52 7.49
CA SER A 56 6.85 -1.94 7.06
C SER A 56 5.78 -3.02 7.23
N SER A 57 4.79 -2.74 8.07
CA SER A 57 3.65 -3.60 8.39
C SER A 57 2.80 -3.98 7.17
N GLU A 58 3.05 -3.35 6.02
CA GLU A 58 2.66 -3.80 4.69
C GLU A 58 3.34 -5.13 4.35
N THR A 59 2.91 -6.18 5.05
CA THR A 59 3.19 -7.56 4.71
C THR A 59 2.57 -7.80 3.34
N GLY A 60 3.42 -7.75 2.31
CA GLY A 60 3.02 -8.11 0.96
C GLY A 60 2.33 -9.47 0.94
N HIS A 61 1.61 -9.76 -0.15
CA HIS A 61 1.01 -11.07 -0.29
C HIS A 61 2.08 -12.12 -0.58
N PRO A 62 1.98 -13.34 -0.03
CA PRO A 62 2.83 -14.44 -0.47
C PRO A 62 2.80 -14.54 -2.01
N LEU A 63 3.98 -14.73 -2.61
CA LEU A 63 4.11 -14.88 -4.06
C LEU A 63 3.17 -15.99 -4.55
N PHE A 64 2.42 -15.70 -5.61
CA PHE A 64 1.43 -16.62 -6.19
C PHE A 64 0.24 -16.98 -5.29
N SER A 65 -0.03 -16.21 -4.24
CA SER A 65 -1.28 -16.36 -3.47
C SER A 65 -2.51 -15.88 -4.26
N PRO A 66 -3.73 -16.34 -3.90
CA PRO A 66 -4.96 -15.83 -4.50
C PRO A 66 -5.15 -14.31 -4.32
N ALA A 67 -4.60 -13.73 -3.26
CA ALA A 67 -4.60 -12.28 -3.05
C ALA A 67 -3.69 -11.58 -4.08
N PHE A 68 -2.48 -12.09 -4.28
CA PHE A 68 -1.56 -11.60 -5.31
C PHE A 68 -2.20 -11.66 -6.71
N PHE A 69 -2.84 -12.78 -7.07
CA PHE A 69 -3.52 -12.93 -8.36
C PHE A 69 -4.71 -11.99 -8.55
N ARG A 70 -5.47 -11.71 -7.48
CA ARG A 70 -6.57 -10.73 -7.52
C ARG A 70 -6.06 -9.33 -7.82
N GLU A 71 -4.92 -8.94 -7.24
CA GLU A 71 -4.32 -7.63 -7.49
C GLU A 71 -3.74 -7.48 -8.90
N ILE A 72 -3.14 -8.53 -9.48
CA ILE A 72 -2.60 -8.47 -10.85
C ILE A 72 -3.64 -8.74 -11.94
N LYS A 73 -4.84 -9.24 -11.60
CA LYS A 73 -5.91 -9.55 -12.57
C LYS A 73 -6.16 -8.43 -13.60
N PRO A 74 -6.19 -7.12 -13.24
CA PRO A 74 -6.40 -6.04 -14.20
C PRO A 74 -5.32 -5.95 -15.28
N ILE A 75 -4.10 -6.44 -14.99
CA ILE A 75 -2.94 -6.38 -15.89
C ILE A 75 -2.45 -7.76 -16.33
N ALA A 76 -3.16 -8.85 -15.99
CA ALA A 76 -2.69 -10.21 -16.21
C ALA A 76 -2.43 -10.53 -17.68
N LEU A 77 -3.27 -10.03 -18.59
CA LEU A 77 -3.07 -10.19 -20.04
C LEU A 77 -1.80 -9.50 -20.53
N LEU A 78 -1.51 -8.30 -20.02
CA LEU A 78 -0.29 -7.57 -20.34
C LEU A 78 0.95 -8.31 -19.82
N LEU A 79 0.87 -8.83 -18.59
CA LEU A 79 1.93 -9.64 -18.01
C LEU A 79 2.17 -10.94 -18.80
N LEU A 80 1.12 -11.59 -19.27
CA LEU A 80 1.22 -12.79 -20.12
C LEU A 80 1.88 -12.47 -21.46
N ALA A 81 1.46 -11.39 -22.12
CA ALA A 81 2.09 -10.93 -23.35
C ALA A 81 3.57 -10.59 -23.14
N ALA A 82 3.90 -9.89 -22.05
CA ALA A 82 5.27 -9.60 -21.67
C ALA A 82 6.09 -10.87 -21.39
N ALA A 83 5.50 -11.89 -20.74
CA ALA A 83 6.16 -13.16 -20.45
C ALA A 83 6.52 -13.94 -21.73
N ILE A 84 5.79 -13.75 -22.83
CA ILE A 84 6.08 -14.36 -24.14
C ILE A 84 7.15 -13.56 -24.90
N VAL A 85 7.02 -12.23 -24.92
CA VAL A 85 7.87 -11.35 -25.74
C VAL A 85 9.22 -11.07 -25.09
N ALA A 86 9.27 -10.89 -23.77
CA ALA A 86 10.49 -10.49 -23.06
C ALA A 86 11.62 -11.52 -23.18
N PRO A 87 11.40 -12.85 -23.10
CA PRO A 87 12.49 -13.83 -23.29
C PRO A 87 13.13 -13.76 -24.67
N ALA A 88 12.34 -13.54 -25.73
CA ALA A 88 12.87 -13.43 -27.10
C ALA A 88 13.72 -12.17 -27.27
N LEU A 89 13.26 -11.04 -26.73
CA LEU A 89 14.01 -9.77 -26.75
C LEU A 89 15.27 -9.85 -25.89
N LEU A 90 15.17 -10.46 -24.71
CA LEU A 90 16.29 -10.69 -23.82
C LEU A 90 17.33 -11.60 -24.46
N TRP A 91 16.91 -12.71 -25.10
CA TRP A 91 17.81 -13.62 -25.80
C TRP A 91 18.57 -12.89 -26.92
N ARG A 92 17.86 -12.09 -27.72
CA ARG A 92 18.46 -11.27 -28.77
C ARG A 92 19.46 -10.26 -28.20
N LEU A 93 19.11 -9.58 -27.12
CA LEU A 93 20.00 -8.63 -26.45
C LEU A 93 21.22 -9.36 -25.88
N ALA A 94 21.05 -10.51 -25.23
CA ALA A 94 22.13 -11.30 -24.65
C ALA A 94 23.13 -11.78 -25.70
N ARG A 95 22.65 -12.13 -26.91
CA ARG A 95 23.52 -12.49 -28.05
C ARG A 95 24.35 -11.32 -28.58
N ARG A 96 23.90 -10.07 -28.40
CA ARG A 96 24.58 -8.85 -28.87
C ARG A 96 25.46 -8.22 -27.80
N ASN A 97 24.94 -8.13 -26.59
CA ASN A 97 25.58 -7.53 -25.43
C ASN A 97 25.11 -8.26 -24.14
N PRO A 98 25.81 -9.35 -23.75
CA PRO A 98 25.41 -10.16 -22.61
C PRO A 98 25.50 -9.39 -21.28
N VAL A 99 26.41 -8.43 -21.18
CA VAL A 99 26.56 -7.58 -19.98
C VAL A 99 25.34 -6.69 -19.79
N ALA A 100 24.89 -6.02 -20.85
CA ALA A 100 23.68 -5.20 -20.80
C ALA A 100 22.43 -6.02 -20.46
N ALA A 101 22.30 -7.21 -21.07
CA ALA A 101 21.22 -8.15 -20.77
C ALA A 101 21.23 -8.56 -19.29
N ALA A 102 22.40 -8.93 -18.76
CA ALA A 102 22.56 -9.28 -17.35
C ALA A 102 22.18 -8.13 -16.44
N LEU A 103 22.69 -6.91 -16.68
CA LEU A 103 22.41 -5.72 -15.85
C LEU A 103 20.93 -5.30 -15.86
N LEU A 104 20.18 -5.60 -16.93
CA LEU A 104 18.73 -5.36 -16.99
C LEU A 104 17.90 -6.42 -16.26
N VAL A 105 18.32 -7.68 -16.27
CA VAL A 105 17.56 -8.78 -15.66
C VAL A 105 17.86 -8.93 -14.18
N LEU A 106 19.13 -8.71 -13.78
CA LEU A 106 19.56 -8.85 -12.40
C LEU A 106 18.64 -8.13 -11.40
N PRO A 107 18.20 -6.88 -11.62
CA PRO A 107 17.44 -6.13 -10.62
C PRO A 107 16.03 -6.67 -10.48
N LEU A 108 15.42 -7.11 -11.58
CA LEU A 108 14.14 -7.82 -11.56
C LEU A 108 14.27 -9.13 -10.78
N ALA A 109 15.32 -9.90 -11.06
CA ALA A 109 15.61 -11.15 -10.36
C ALA A 109 15.81 -10.91 -8.86
N PHE A 110 16.61 -9.92 -8.46
CA PHE A 110 16.83 -9.56 -7.05
C PHE A 110 15.54 -9.08 -6.36
N ASN A 111 14.72 -8.28 -7.05
CA ASN A 111 13.45 -7.81 -6.50
C ASN A 111 12.45 -8.92 -6.20
N VAL A 112 12.50 -10.03 -6.94
CA VAL A 112 11.62 -11.18 -6.72
C VAL A 112 12.30 -12.19 -5.78
N ALA A 113 13.56 -12.51 -6.03
CA ALA A 113 14.28 -13.57 -5.33
C ALA A 113 14.56 -13.22 -3.86
N VAL A 114 14.90 -11.97 -3.53
CA VAL A 114 15.23 -11.62 -2.14
C VAL A 114 14.00 -11.67 -1.22
N PRO A 115 12.85 -11.08 -1.57
CA PRO A 115 11.63 -11.27 -0.78
C PRO A 115 11.23 -12.75 -0.70
N ALA A 116 11.27 -13.48 -1.82
CA ALA A 116 10.96 -14.90 -1.86
C ALA A 116 11.85 -15.73 -0.90
N ALA A 117 13.16 -15.53 -0.95
CA ALA A 117 14.13 -16.23 -0.11
C ALA A 117 14.00 -15.90 1.38
N ARG A 118 13.44 -14.72 1.71
CA ARG A 118 13.16 -14.30 3.09
C ARG A 118 11.78 -14.72 3.58
N GLY A 119 10.99 -15.42 2.76
CA GLY A 119 9.58 -15.72 3.06
C GLY A 119 8.73 -14.46 3.18
N GLN A 120 9.18 -13.33 2.62
CA GLN A 120 8.47 -12.07 2.62
C GLN A 120 7.51 -12.03 1.43
N GLY A 121 6.28 -11.62 1.68
CA GLY A 121 5.34 -11.38 0.60
C GLY A 121 5.75 -10.17 -0.26
N MET A 122 5.26 -10.14 -1.49
CA MET A 122 5.55 -9.11 -2.47
C MET A 122 4.25 -8.45 -2.92
N HIS A 123 4.14 -7.12 -2.79
CA HIS A 123 3.07 -6.39 -3.46
C HIS A 123 3.38 -6.26 -4.95
N PRO A 124 2.42 -6.48 -5.86
CA PRO A 124 2.59 -6.27 -7.30
C PRO A 124 3.11 -4.87 -7.66
N ARG A 125 2.85 -3.85 -6.83
CA ARG A 125 3.40 -2.51 -7.02
C ARG A 125 4.93 -2.48 -6.98
N SER A 126 5.62 -3.44 -6.37
CA SER A 126 7.09 -3.54 -6.45
C SER A 126 7.57 -3.82 -7.88
N LEU A 127 6.70 -4.33 -8.77
CA LEU A 127 6.99 -4.48 -10.19
C LEU A 127 7.12 -3.13 -10.91
N ILE A 128 6.71 -2.01 -10.29
CA ILE A 128 6.96 -0.66 -10.82
C ILE A 128 8.45 -0.41 -11.04
N TYR A 129 9.29 -1.03 -10.22
CA TYR A 129 10.73 -0.97 -10.35
C TYR A 129 11.22 -1.70 -11.61
N GLY A 130 10.43 -2.59 -12.19
CA GLY A 130 10.70 -3.20 -13.49
C GLY A 130 10.41 -2.32 -14.70
N LEU A 131 9.74 -1.17 -14.53
CA LEU A 131 9.36 -0.30 -15.64
C LEU A 131 10.53 0.16 -16.51
N PRO A 132 11.71 0.55 -15.98
CA PRO A 132 12.84 0.92 -16.84
C PRO A 132 13.32 -0.23 -17.73
N VAL A 133 13.30 -1.47 -17.21
CA VAL A 133 13.67 -2.67 -17.98
C VAL A 133 12.62 -2.95 -19.05
N LEU A 134 11.34 -2.87 -18.69
CA LEU A 134 10.24 -3.03 -19.62
C LEU A 134 10.29 -1.99 -20.74
N TYR A 135 10.60 -0.73 -20.41
CA TYR A 135 10.78 0.34 -21.38
C TYR A 135 11.90 0.02 -22.38
N PHE A 136 13.03 -0.51 -21.92
CA PHE A 136 14.10 -0.93 -22.82
C PHE A 136 13.69 -2.06 -23.77
N PHE A 137 13.02 -3.09 -23.24
CA PHE A 137 12.51 -4.15 -24.10
C PHE A 137 11.47 -3.62 -25.09
N LEU A 138 10.64 -2.67 -24.67
CA LEU A 138 9.71 -2.01 -25.57
C LEU A 138 10.45 -1.31 -26.72
N MET A 139 11.52 -0.56 -26.44
CA MET A 139 12.31 0.13 -27.47
C MET A 139 13.02 -0.86 -28.42
N GLU A 140 13.67 -1.90 -27.89
CA GLU A 140 14.29 -2.96 -28.72
C GLU A 140 13.26 -3.69 -29.58
N GLY A 141 12.07 -3.94 -29.02
CA GLY A 141 10.93 -4.54 -29.72
C GLY A 141 10.37 -3.63 -30.80
N MET A 142 10.27 -2.32 -30.55
CA MET A 142 9.84 -1.33 -31.55
C MET A 142 10.83 -1.24 -32.71
N ASP A 143 12.13 -1.22 -32.43
CA ASP A 143 13.16 -1.20 -33.47
C ASP A 143 13.16 -2.50 -34.28
N TRP A 144 12.92 -3.64 -33.64
CA TRP A 144 12.71 -4.90 -34.35
C TRP A 144 11.46 -4.88 -35.23
N ALA A 145 10.33 -4.40 -34.71
CA ALA A 145 9.07 -4.31 -35.44
C ALA A 145 9.19 -3.36 -36.65
N ARG A 146 9.93 -2.25 -36.52
CA ARG A 146 10.22 -1.31 -37.63
C ARG A 146 10.89 -1.98 -38.81
N LEU A 147 11.81 -2.92 -38.56
CA LEU A 147 12.47 -3.69 -39.63
C LEU A 147 11.49 -4.58 -40.40
N ARG A 148 10.38 -4.99 -39.77
CA ARG A 148 9.34 -5.82 -40.39
C ARG A 148 8.25 -4.97 -41.05
N SER A 149 7.85 -3.87 -40.43
CA SER A 149 6.86 -2.93 -40.94
C SER A 149 6.93 -1.58 -40.23
N ARG A 150 6.88 -0.50 -41.00
CA ARG A 150 6.89 0.88 -40.48
C ARG A 150 5.64 1.25 -39.67
N TRP A 151 4.52 0.54 -39.82
CA TRP A 151 3.24 0.88 -39.19
C TRP A 151 3.02 0.21 -37.83
N ILE A 152 3.62 -0.98 -37.59
CA ILE A 152 3.43 -1.76 -36.36
C ILE A 152 3.75 -0.93 -35.09
N PRO A 153 4.85 -0.16 -35.02
CA PRO A 153 5.14 0.63 -33.83
C PRO A 153 4.08 1.70 -33.56
N TRP A 154 3.55 2.33 -34.61
CA TRP A 154 2.51 3.36 -34.48
C TRP A 154 1.18 2.77 -33.99
N VAL A 155 0.80 1.61 -34.53
CA VAL A 155 -0.38 0.86 -34.05
C VAL A 155 -0.19 0.46 -32.59
N GLY A 156 1.00 -0.01 -32.21
CA GLY A 156 1.34 -0.37 -30.83
C GLY A 156 1.24 0.82 -29.86
N VAL A 157 1.84 1.96 -30.21
CA VAL A 157 1.76 3.19 -29.41
C VAL A 157 0.32 3.68 -29.30
N GLY A 158 -0.45 3.66 -30.41
CA GLY A 158 -1.86 4.02 -30.41
C GLY A 158 -2.68 3.13 -29.47
N ALA A 159 -2.50 1.81 -29.56
CA ALA A 159 -3.21 0.85 -28.71
C ALA A 159 -2.86 1.03 -27.22
N VAL A 160 -1.58 1.15 -26.88
CA VAL A 160 -1.13 1.38 -25.49
C VAL A 160 -1.68 2.70 -24.95
N SER A 161 -1.71 3.75 -25.78
CA SER A 161 -2.23 5.07 -25.39
C SER A 161 -3.73 5.01 -25.12
N VAL A 162 -4.51 4.36 -25.98
CA VAL A 162 -5.94 4.16 -25.78
C VAL A 162 -6.21 3.35 -24.50
N VAL A 163 -5.50 2.24 -24.30
CA VAL A 163 -5.65 1.43 -23.07
C VAL A 163 -5.29 2.25 -21.84
N SER A 164 -4.19 2.99 -21.88
CA SER A 164 -3.75 3.85 -20.77
C SER A 164 -4.78 4.93 -20.45
N LEU A 165 -5.33 5.61 -21.46
CA LEU A 165 -6.37 6.63 -21.29
C LEU A 165 -7.66 6.03 -20.70
N VAL A 166 -8.10 4.86 -21.19
CA VAL A 166 -9.28 4.18 -20.65
C VAL A 166 -9.06 3.78 -19.18
N MET A 167 -7.88 3.25 -18.85
CA MET A 167 -7.54 2.91 -17.46
C MET A 167 -7.47 4.15 -16.58
N LEU A 168 -6.86 5.24 -17.07
CA LEU A 168 -6.79 6.51 -16.37
C LEU A 168 -8.18 7.07 -16.08
N ALA A 169 -9.05 7.13 -17.09
CA ALA A 169 -10.41 7.61 -16.96
C ALA A 169 -11.27 6.77 -16.00
N ARG A 170 -10.99 5.47 -15.87
CA ARG A 170 -11.65 4.59 -14.89
C ARG A 170 -11.07 4.71 -13.48
N TYR A 171 -9.79 5.04 -13.36
CA TYR A 171 -9.08 5.05 -12.08
C TYR A 171 -9.25 6.38 -11.31
N TYR A 172 -9.28 7.51 -12.01
CA TYR A 172 -9.34 8.84 -11.38
C TYR A 172 -10.70 9.33 -10.83
N PRO A 173 -11.88 8.81 -11.21
CA PRO A 173 -13.13 9.30 -10.64
C PRO A 173 -13.38 8.81 -9.20
N LEU A 174 -12.64 7.80 -8.74
CA LEU A 174 -12.80 7.25 -7.39
C LEU A 174 -11.79 7.91 -6.44
N PRO A 175 -12.24 8.47 -5.30
CA PRO A 175 -11.32 8.93 -4.27
C PRO A 175 -10.47 7.73 -3.81
N LYS A 176 -9.16 7.93 -3.67
CA LYS A 176 -8.24 6.83 -3.34
C LYS A 176 -8.68 6.07 -2.10
N GLN A 177 -9.22 6.79 -1.12
CA GLN A 177 -9.81 6.29 0.11
C GLN A 177 -11.01 7.18 0.47
N GLY A 178 -12.07 6.59 1.04
CA GLY A 178 -13.34 7.27 1.32
C GLY A 178 -13.34 8.24 2.52
N PHE A 179 -12.27 9.02 2.75
CA PHE A 179 -12.15 9.90 3.92
C PHE A 179 -13.15 11.05 3.92
N GLN A 180 -13.36 11.72 2.79
CA GLN A 180 -14.33 12.81 2.71
C GLN A 180 -15.75 12.31 3.05
N GLN A 181 -16.12 11.13 2.54
CA GLN A 181 -17.40 10.50 2.84
C GLN A 181 -17.48 10.10 4.32
N ALA A 182 -16.42 9.53 4.89
CA ALA A 182 -16.36 9.17 6.30
C ALA A 182 -16.49 10.39 7.23
N LEU A 183 -15.80 11.49 6.91
CA LEU A 183 -15.88 12.74 7.67
C LEU A 183 -17.27 13.37 7.55
N GLY A 184 -17.87 13.38 6.36
CA GLY A 184 -19.25 13.81 6.15
C GLY A 184 -20.25 12.97 6.94
N TYR A 185 -20.06 11.65 6.97
CA TYR A 185 -20.88 10.73 7.76
C TYR A 185 -20.77 11.01 9.26
N ILE A 186 -19.55 11.16 9.80
CA ILE A 186 -19.33 11.51 11.21
C ILE A 186 -20.00 12.86 11.52
N ALA A 187 -19.83 13.86 10.65
CA ALA A 187 -20.45 15.18 10.85
C ALA A 187 -21.98 15.12 10.88
N ALA A 188 -22.59 14.25 10.07
CA ALA A 188 -24.05 14.10 9.99
C ALA A 188 -24.66 13.30 11.15
N HIS A 189 -23.90 12.40 11.79
CA HIS A 189 -24.44 11.47 12.80
C HIS A 189 -23.98 11.77 14.23
N ARG A 190 -22.91 12.55 14.42
CA ARG A 190 -22.42 12.88 15.75
C ARG A 190 -23.32 13.91 16.44
N GLY A 191 -23.50 13.74 17.74
CA GLY A 191 -24.04 14.80 18.59
C GLY A 191 -23.10 16.01 18.62
N PRO A 192 -23.61 17.22 18.94
CA PRO A 192 -22.78 18.43 19.02
C PRO A 192 -21.66 18.31 20.05
N MET A 193 -21.86 17.47 21.07
CA MET A 193 -20.96 17.24 22.19
C MET A 193 -20.10 15.98 22.07
N ASP A 194 -20.36 15.13 21.07
CA ASP A 194 -19.60 13.90 20.83
C ASP A 194 -18.17 14.23 20.40
N HIS A 195 -17.23 13.38 20.80
CA HIS A 195 -15.85 13.46 20.33
C HIS A 195 -15.66 12.75 18.98
N ARG A 196 -14.56 13.09 18.33
CA ARG A 196 -14.06 12.39 17.14
C ARG A 196 -12.56 12.24 17.25
N ILE A 197 -12.06 11.05 16.91
CA ILE A 197 -10.63 10.75 16.90
C ILE A 197 -10.29 9.92 15.68
N GLY A 198 -9.06 10.06 15.20
CA GLY A 198 -8.53 9.25 14.12
C GLY A 198 -7.32 8.47 14.59
N LEU A 199 -7.28 7.18 14.29
CA LEU A 199 -6.21 6.29 14.71
C LEU A 199 -5.18 6.10 13.60
N SER A 200 -3.89 6.17 13.96
CA SER A 200 -2.77 5.88 13.05
C SER A 200 -2.92 6.58 11.68
N LEU A 201 -2.73 5.84 10.57
CA LEU A 201 -2.90 6.37 9.21
C LEU A 201 -4.28 7.00 8.97
N GLY A 202 -5.33 6.53 9.65
CA GLY A 202 -6.67 7.12 9.56
C GLY A 202 -6.74 8.53 10.10
N GLY A 203 -6.16 8.80 11.28
CA GLY A 203 -6.11 10.15 11.83
C GLY A 203 -5.17 11.07 11.06
N LYS A 204 -4.03 10.55 10.60
CA LYS A 204 -3.09 11.32 9.76
C LYS A 204 -3.75 11.76 8.45
N ALA A 205 -4.50 10.89 7.80
CA ALA A 205 -5.24 11.21 6.58
C ALA A 205 -6.47 12.11 6.85
N ALA A 206 -7.18 11.94 7.97
CA ALA A 206 -8.26 12.85 8.35
C ALA A 206 -7.75 14.29 8.53
N ARG A 207 -6.56 14.47 9.11
CA ARG A 207 -5.92 15.79 9.28
C ARG A 207 -5.57 16.51 7.98
N PHE A 208 -5.45 15.78 6.87
CA PHE A 208 -5.29 16.40 5.56
C PHE A 208 -6.55 17.17 5.12
N TYR A 209 -7.74 16.69 5.50
CA TYR A 209 -9.02 17.32 5.17
C TYR A 209 -9.50 18.28 6.26
N ASP A 210 -9.16 18.00 7.51
CA ASP A 210 -9.49 18.83 8.67
C ASP A 210 -8.28 18.88 9.61
N PRO A 211 -7.42 19.92 9.54
CA PRO A 211 -6.19 20.00 10.34
C PRO A 211 -6.41 19.92 11.86
N THR A 212 -7.63 20.21 12.33
CA THR A 212 -8.04 20.17 13.74
C THR A 212 -8.50 18.79 14.21
N PHE A 213 -8.60 17.81 13.30
CA PHE A 213 -9.05 16.47 13.63
C PHE A 213 -8.09 15.79 14.62
N PRO A 214 -8.55 15.39 15.82
CA PRO A 214 -7.68 14.76 16.81
C PRO A 214 -7.07 13.46 16.27
N TYR A 215 -5.76 13.31 16.42
CA TYR A 215 -4.98 12.19 15.93
C TYR A 215 -4.35 11.44 17.10
N ILE A 216 -4.56 10.12 17.14
CA ILE A 216 -3.95 9.20 18.09
C ILE A 216 -3.01 8.28 17.30
N GLU A 217 -1.71 8.41 17.55
CA GLU A 217 -0.67 7.70 16.79
C GLU A 217 -0.48 6.25 17.25
N ASP A 218 -0.52 6.03 18.56
CA ASP A 218 -0.14 4.79 19.21
C ASP A 218 -1.05 4.43 20.39
N SER A 219 -0.79 3.27 21.01
CA SER A 219 -1.61 2.77 22.14
C SER A 219 -1.47 3.60 23.41
N ASN A 220 -0.32 4.25 23.66
CA ASN A 220 -0.12 5.05 24.87
C ASN A 220 -0.95 6.34 24.79
N GLN A 221 -0.96 6.98 23.61
CA GLN A 221 -1.81 8.15 23.36
C GLN A 221 -3.30 7.80 23.48
N LEU A 222 -3.69 6.60 23.05
CA LEU A 222 -5.06 6.11 23.21
C LEU A 222 -5.44 5.97 24.68
N GLU A 223 -4.59 5.37 25.51
CA GLU A 223 -4.83 5.22 26.95
C GLU A 223 -4.97 6.58 27.65
N LEU A 224 -4.08 7.54 27.32
CA LEU A 224 -4.17 8.91 27.84
C LEU A 224 -5.46 9.60 27.44
N TRP A 225 -5.88 9.43 26.18
CA TRP A 225 -7.14 10.00 25.69
C TRP A 225 -8.34 9.38 26.41
N LEU A 226 -8.38 8.05 26.52
CA LEU A 226 -9.45 7.30 27.20
C LEU A 226 -9.59 7.67 28.68
N ALA A 227 -8.49 8.01 29.37
CA ALA A 227 -8.54 8.43 30.77
C ALA A 227 -9.36 9.71 30.98
N THR A 228 -9.43 10.57 29.97
CA THR A 228 -10.14 11.85 30.00
C THR A 228 -11.47 11.83 29.28
N ALA A 229 -11.74 10.79 28.49
CA ALA A 229 -12.93 10.71 27.65
C ALA A 229 -14.18 10.39 28.47
N ASP A 230 -15.16 11.29 28.43
CA ASP A 230 -16.42 11.21 29.18
C ASP A 230 -17.65 11.12 28.27
N ARG A 231 -17.45 11.13 26.94
CA ARG A 231 -18.53 11.24 25.95
C ARG A 231 -18.42 10.22 24.82
N PRO A 232 -19.54 9.94 24.11
CA PRO A 232 -19.54 9.14 22.89
C PRO A 232 -18.49 9.64 21.90
N THR A 233 -17.76 8.71 21.29
CA THR A 233 -16.63 9.04 20.44
C THR A 233 -16.64 8.29 19.13
N TRP A 234 -16.61 9.06 18.05
CA TRP A 234 -16.51 8.55 16.69
C TRP A 234 -15.06 8.31 16.33
N VAL A 235 -14.74 7.03 16.09
CA VAL A 235 -13.39 6.55 15.84
C VAL A 235 -13.25 6.27 14.35
N LEU A 236 -12.28 6.91 13.71
CA LEU A 236 -11.96 6.73 12.30
C LEU A 236 -10.61 6.01 12.15
N TYR A 237 -10.56 4.96 11.33
CA TYR A 237 -9.31 4.25 11.02
C TYR A 237 -9.31 3.69 9.59
N THR A 238 -8.14 3.26 9.11
CA THR A 238 -7.92 2.57 7.83
C THR A 238 -6.78 1.57 8.00
N PHE A 239 -6.55 0.70 7.00
CA PHE A 239 -5.44 -0.27 7.01
C PHE A 239 -5.44 -1.13 8.27
N GLU A 240 -6.57 -1.81 8.51
CA GLU A 240 -6.76 -2.58 9.75
C GLU A 240 -5.64 -3.61 10.00
N ASN A 241 -5.16 -4.28 8.95
CA ASN A 241 -4.04 -5.21 9.10
C ASN A 241 -2.80 -4.48 9.60
N ASP A 242 -2.47 -3.31 9.07
CA ASP A 242 -1.31 -2.55 9.54
C ASP A 242 -1.50 -2.12 10.99
N LEU A 243 -2.70 -1.67 11.35
CA LEU A 243 -3.07 -1.32 12.73
C LEU A 243 -2.90 -2.51 13.69
N ARG A 244 -3.35 -3.70 13.27
CA ARG A 244 -3.25 -4.95 14.05
C ARG A 244 -1.82 -5.37 14.31
N HIS A 245 -0.93 -5.23 13.32
CA HIS A 245 0.47 -5.61 13.47
C HIS A 245 1.30 -4.56 14.21
N ALA A 246 1.10 -3.28 13.91
CA ALA A 246 1.86 -2.20 14.53
C ALA A 246 1.41 -1.91 15.96
N TRP A 247 0.10 -1.96 16.21
CA TRP A 247 -0.51 -1.55 17.48
C TRP A 247 -1.59 -2.53 17.95
N PRO A 248 -1.21 -3.78 18.31
CA PRO A 248 -2.17 -4.84 18.61
C PRO A 248 -3.15 -4.48 19.73
N LYS A 249 -2.70 -3.79 20.79
CA LYS A 249 -3.57 -3.32 21.88
C LYS A 249 -4.64 -2.33 21.41
N MET A 250 -4.24 -1.36 20.58
CA MET A 250 -5.18 -0.39 20.00
C MET A 250 -6.17 -1.07 19.04
N HIS A 251 -5.73 -2.05 18.24
CA HIS A 251 -6.61 -2.85 17.40
C HIS A 251 -7.59 -3.69 18.23
N GLU A 252 -7.13 -4.33 19.30
CA GLU A 252 -7.97 -5.10 20.21
C GLU A 252 -9.05 -4.23 20.87
N TRP A 253 -8.67 -3.07 21.41
CA TRP A 253 -9.63 -2.09 21.95
C TRP A 253 -10.63 -1.66 20.88
N LEU A 254 -10.16 -1.32 19.68
CA LEU A 254 -11.01 -0.90 18.58
C LEU A 254 -12.04 -1.99 18.24
N MET A 255 -11.64 -3.26 18.27
CA MET A 255 -12.50 -4.38 17.93
C MET A 255 -13.51 -4.73 19.02
N THR A 256 -13.11 -4.66 20.29
CA THR A 256 -13.89 -5.15 21.42
C THR A 256 -14.70 -4.06 22.12
N ALA A 257 -14.18 -2.83 22.20
CA ALA A 257 -14.79 -1.73 22.94
C ALA A 257 -15.60 -0.77 22.05
N THR A 258 -15.60 -0.95 20.73
CA THR A 258 -16.31 -0.03 19.81
C THR A 258 -17.27 -0.76 18.87
N ALA A 259 -18.41 -0.14 18.61
CA ALA A 259 -19.43 -0.65 17.70
C ALA A 259 -19.17 -0.18 16.26
N HIS A 260 -19.21 -1.10 15.29
CA HIS A 260 -19.11 -0.75 13.88
C HIS A 260 -20.30 0.12 13.44
N ARG A 261 -20.03 1.19 12.66
CA ARG A 261 -21.07 2.10 12.16
C ARG A 261 -21.11 2.17 10.64
N ALA A 262 -19.96 2.33 9.99
CA ALA A 262 -19.89 2.42 8.54
C ALA A 262 -18.51 2.02 7.99
N THR A 263 -18.49 1.59 6.73
CA THR A 263 -17.27 1.36 5.95
C THR A 263 -17.38 2.11 4.62
N PHE A 264 -16.34 2.86 4.28
CA PHE A 264 -16.24 3.61 3.03
C PHE A 264 -15.19 2.96 2.14
N PRO A 265 -15.55 2.62 0.88
CA PRO A 265 -14.68 1.86 0.01
C PRO A 265 -13.40 2.62 -0.36
N SER A 266 -12.40 1.86 -0.78
CA SER A 266 -11.09 2.34 -1.22
C SER A 266 -10.66 1.57 -2.45
N VAL A 267 -9.95 2.23 -3.36
CA VAL A 267 -9.30 1.58 -4.52
C VAL A 267 -7.94 0.98 -4.13
N ILE A 268 -7.40 1.38 -2.98
CA ILE A 268 -6.19 0.81 -2.38
C ILE A 268 -6.60 -0.39 -1.51
N GLY A 269 -5.95 -1.53 -1.72
CA GLY A 269 -6.16 -2.75 -0.94
C GLY A 269 -5.96 -2.49 0.56
N GLY A 270 -6.91 -2.91 1.39
CA GLY A 270 -6.90 -2.65 2.84
C GLY A 270 -7.13 -1.18 3.24
N GLY A 271 -7.21 -0.25 2.28
CA GLY A 271 -7.34 1.18 2.53
C GLY A 271 -8.76 1.67 2.80
N ALA A 272 -9.73 0.77 3.01
CA ALA A 272 -11.10 1.14 3.34
C ALA A 272 -11.11 1.96 4.64
N VAL A 273 -11.93 3.01 4.66
CA VAL A 273 -12.05 3.87 5.83
C VAL A 273 -13.22 3.37 6.66
N HIS A 274 -12.94 3.02 7.91
CA HIS A 274 -13.91 2.47 8.83
C HIS A 274 -14.25 3.51 9.89
N VAL A 275 -15.54 3.59 10.21
CA VAL A 275 -16.06 4.43 11.28
C VAL A 275 -16.71 3.54 12.33
N ARG A 276 -16.29 3.72 13.58
CA ARG A 276 -16.83 3.01 14.74
C ARG A 276 -17.22 4.01 15.82
N LEU A 277 -18.08 3.57 16.73
CA LEU A 277 -18.51 4.36 17.88
C LEU A 277 -18.05 3.68 19.17
N TRP A 278 -17.27 4.41 19.96
CA TRP A 278 -17.00 4.07 21.34
C TRP A 278 -18.01 4.78 22.25
N LEU A 279 -18.54 4.06 23.24
CA LEU A 279 -19.36 4.64 24.29
C LEU A 279 -18.56 4.57 25.59
N PRO A 280 -18.50 5.66 26.38
CA PRO A 280 -17.91 5.58 27.70
C PRO A 280 -18.71 4.56 28.50
N SER A 281 -18.04 3.54 29.03
CA SER A 281 -18.67 2.66 30.02
C SER A 281 -19.21 3.56 31.11
N ASN A 282 -20.50 3.42 31.46
CA ASN A 282 -21.07 4.09 32.62
C ASN A 282 -20.11 3.79 33.77
N LYS A 283 -19.29 4.78 34.17
CA LYS A 283 -18.60 4.73 35.45
C LYS A 283 -19.76 4.68 36.41
N THR A 284 -20.11 3.47 36.86
CA THR A 284 -21.18 3.22 37.80
C THR A 284 -20.94 4.21 38.91
N THR A 285 -21.72 5.28 38.89
CA THR A 285 -21.67 6.31 39.92
C THR A 285 -21.99 5.49 41.15
N GLY A 286 -21.02 5.34 42.04
CA GLY A 286 -21.19 4.64 43.30
C GLY A 286 -22.21 5.41 44.12
N ALA A 287 -23.48 5.34 43.73
CA ALA A 287 -24.59 5.55 44.62
C ALA A 287 -24.56 4.32 45.54
N PRO A 288 -24.41 4.49 46.86
CA PRO A 288 -24.45 3.38 47.79
C PRO A 288 -25.77 2.63 47.55
N SER A 289 -25.65 1.36 47.18
CA SER A 289 -26.76 0.43 47.17
C SER A 289 -27.31 0.37 48.59
N HIS A 290 -28.41 1.08 48.84
CA HIS A 290 -29.27 0.75 49.95
C HIS A 290 -29.69 -0.70 49.73
N GLU A 291 -29.17 -1.58 50.58
CA GLU A 291 -29.65 -2.94 50.79
C GLU A 291 -31.17 -2.87 51.00
N ALA A 292 -31.91 -3.15 49.94
CA ALA A 292 -33.27 -3.65 50.08
C ALA A 292 -33.12 -5.16 50.27
N GLU A 293 -33.12 -5.58 51.54
CA GLU A 293 -33.41 -6.95 51.97
C GLU A 293 -34.56 -7.52 51.12
N SER A 294 -34.24 -8.52 50.29
CA SER A 294 -35.22 -9.34 49.61
C SER A 294 -35.46 -10.58 50.49
N PRO A 295 -36.68 -10.81 50.99
CA PRO A 295 -36.96 -11.96 51.84
C PRO A 295 -36.92 -13.26 51.03
N ALA A 296 -36.40 -14.29 51.68
CA ALA A 296 -36.20 -15.64 51.18
C ALA A 296 -37.39 -16.21 50.40
N SER A 297 -37.11 -16.74 49.22
CA SER A 297 -38.02 -17.64 48.51
C SER A 297 -37.61 -19.10 48.78
N PRO A 298 -38.55 -19.98 49.11
CA PRO A 298 -38.27 -21.33 49.55
C PRO A 298 -37.90 -22.27 48.39
N SER A 299 -37.07 -23.25 48.76
CA SER A 299 -36.71 -24.45 48.01
C SER A 299 -37.92 -25.17 47.40
N GLY A 300 -37.87 -25.38 46.09
CA GLY A 300 -38.78 -26.27 45.37
C GLY A 300 -37.98 -27.29 44.55
N ASP A 301 -37.69 -28.43 45.18
CA ASP A 301 -37.33 -29.68 44.49
C ASP A 301 -38.49 -30.16 43.60
N SER A 302 -38.15 -30.78 42.46
CA SER A 302 -38.93 -31.72 41.61
C SER A 302 -38.79 -31.35 40.13
N LEU A 303 -38.67 -32.25 39.16
CA LEU A 303 -38.50 -33.70 39.10
C LEU A 303 -38.11 -34.01 37.64
N PHE A 304 -37.33 -35.07 37.46
CA PHE A 304 -37.10 -35.78 36.20
C PHE A 304 -38.37 -35.93 35.33
N LEU A 305 -38.21 -35.87 34.00
CA LEU A 305 -38.47 -37.00 33.08
C LEU A 305 -38.29 -36.64 31.59
N ARG A 306 -37.45 -37.48 30.94
CA ARG A 306 -37.36 -37.90 29.52
C ARG A 306 -37.05 -36.89 28.41
#